data_AF-A0A972QIY4-F1
#
_entry.id   AF-A0A972QIY4-F1
#
_cell.length_a   1.000
_cell.length_b   1.000
_cell.length_c   1.000
_cell.angle_alpha   90.00
_cell.angle_beta   90.00
_cell.angle_gamma   90.00
#
_symmetry.space_group_name_H-M   'P 1'
#
loop_
_entity.id
_entity.type
_entity.pdbx_description
1 polymer ?
#
loop_
_entity_poly.entity_id
_entity_poly.type
_entity_poly.pdbx_seq_one_letter_code
_entity_poly.pdbx_strand_id
1 'polypeptide(L)' 'MDQHRRTFLKTITWRIIALFTTIIVVYIYSGDAKESVVIGGVANLIKMILYYIHERIWNRLGFGRAKPLEYQI' A
#
# COMPACT_ATOMS: atom_id res chain seq x y z
N MET A 1 -11.67 -21.20 -9.90
CA MET A 1 -11.78 -19.73 -10.08
C MET A 1 -11.65 -18.98 -8.75
N ASP A 2 -10.81 -19.47 -7.82
CA ASP A 2 -10.95 -19.15 -6.39
C ASP A 2 -9.73 -18.42 -5.78
N GLN A 3 -8.62 -18.34 -6.52
CA GLN A 3 -7.38 -17.68 -6.08
C GLN A 3 -7.53 -16.16 -5.95
N HIS A 4 -8.22 -15.52 -6.91
CA HIS A 4 -8.35 -14.06 -6.99
C HIS A 4 -9.23 -13.49 -5.87
N ARG A 5 -10.38 -14.14 -5.58
CA ARG A 5 -11.30 -13.72 -4.49
C ARG A 5 -10.66 -13.83 -3.11
N ARG A 6 -9.93 -14.92 -2.84
CA ARG A 6 -9.21 -15.13 -1.57
C ARG A 6 -8.11 -14.08 -1.35
N THR A 7 -7.36 -13.76 -2.40
CA THR A 7 -6.29 -12.75 -2.35
C THR A 7 -6.86 -11.35 -2.12
N PHE A 8 -7.97 -11.01 -2.78
CA PHE A 8 -8.65 -9.73 -2.60
C PHE A 8 -9.16 -9.55 -1.16
N LEU A 9 -9.83 -10.57 -0.60
CA LEU A 9 -10.30 -10.56 0.78
C LEU A 9 -9.14 -10.40 1.76
N LYS A 10 -8.02 -11.13 1.54
CA LYS A 10 -6.83 -11.02 2.39
C LYS A 10 -6.24 -9.60 2.37
N THR A 11 -6.19 -8.97 1.20
CA THR A 11 -5.71 -7.59 1.05
C THR A 11 -6.62 -6.59 1.77
N ILE A 12 -7.94 -6.76 1.69
CA ILE A 12 -8.89 -5.90 2.42
C ILE A 12 -8.70 -6.07 3.92
N THR A 13 -8.68 -7.31 4.42
CA THR A 13 -8.46 -7.58 5.84
C THR A 13 -7.17 -6.95 6.34
N TRP A 14 -6.08 -7.08 5.57
CA TRP A 14 -4.80 -6.47 5.92
C TRP A 14 -4.87 -4.94 5.94
N ARG A 15 -5.56 -4.33 4.97
CA ARG A 15 -5.75 -2.87 4.90
C ARG A 15 -6.54 -2.34 6.09
N ILE A 16 -7.60 -3.05 6.49
CA ILE A 16 -8.42 -2.69 7.64
C ILE A 16 -7.56 -2.71 8.91
N ILE A 17 -6.83 -3.80 9.14
CA ILE A 17 -5.93 -3.93 10.29
C ILE A 17 -4.91 -2.78 10.33
N ALA A 18 -4.24 -2.51 9.20
CA ALA A 18 -3.23 -1.45 9.12
C ALA A 18 -3.80 -0.05 9.42
N LEU A 19 -5.02 0.24 8.96
CA LEU A 19 -5.71 1.50 9.26
C LEU A 19 -6.02 1.60 10.75
N PHE A 20 -6.61 0.55 11.34
CA PHE A 20 -6.92 0.51 12.77
C PHE A 20 -5.67 0.65 13.63
N THR A 21 -4.58 -0.06 13.31
CA THR A 21 -3.31 0.08 14.05
C THR A 21 -2.82 1.53 14.03
N THR A 22 -2.90 2.21 12.88
CA THR A 22 -2.46 3.61 12.78
C THR A 22 -3.33 4.53 13.64
N ILE A 23 -4.66 4.38 13.58
CA ILE A 23 -5.59 5.16 14.41
C ILE A 23 -5.34 4.90 15.89
N ILE A 24 -5.16 3.64 16.32
CA ILE A 24 -4.89 3.28 17.72
C ILE A 24 -3.57 3.89 18.20
N VAL A 25 -2.50 3.78 17.41
CA VAL A 25 -1.19 4.35 17.76
C VAL A 25 -1.30 5.87 17.93
N VAL A 26 -1.94 6.55 16.98
CA VAL A 26 -2.11 8.01 17.07
C VAL A 26 -3.02 8.38 18.23
N TYR A 27 -4.08 7.62 18.49
CA TYR A 27 -4.97 7.87 19.63
C TYR A 27 -4.26 7.74 20.97
N ILE A 28 -3.39 6.73 21.12
CA ILE A 28 -2.57 6.56 22.33
C ILE A 28 -1.64 7.77 22.54
N TYR A 29 -1.12 8.37 21.47
CA TYR A 29 -0.23 9.53 21.55
C TYR A 29 -0.96 10.87 21.71
N SER A 30 -2.01 11.14 20.94
CA SER A 30 -2.76 12.41 20.96
C SER A 30 -3.82 12.47 22.06
N GLY A 31 -4.37 11.32 22.47
CA GLY A 31 -5.56 11.25 23.34
C GLY A 31 -6.87 11.70 22.66
N ASP A 32 -6.82 12.22 21.44
CA ASP A 32 -7.97 12.73 20.69
C ASP A 32 -8.39 11.76 19.57
N ALA A 33 -9.65 11.33 19.59
CA ALA A 33 -10.24 10.41 18.61
C ALA A 33 -10.43 11.03 17.22
N LYS A 34 -10.70 12.33 17.14
CA LYS A 34 -10.87 13.06 15.88
C LYS A 34 -9.54 13.22 15.17
N GLU A 35 -8.49 13.61 15.88
CA GLU A 35 -7.15 13.75 15.30
C GLU A 35 -6.62 12.41 14.79
N SER A 36 -6.80 11.34 15.56
CA SER A 36 -6.32 10.00 15.20
C SER A 36 -7.00 9.43 13.95
N VAL A 37 -8.29 9.69 13.74
CA VAL A 37 -8.99 9.33 12.50
C VAL A 37 -8.47 10.15 11.30
N VAL A 38 -8.28 11.46 11.48
CA VAL A 38 -7.76 12.33 10.41
C VAL A 38 -6.36 11.89 10.00
N ILE A 39 -5.46 11.67 10.97
CA ILE A 39 -4.09 11.23 10.72
C ILE A 39 -4.07 9.83 10.09
N GLY A 40 -4.90 8.90 10.58
CA GLY A 40 -5.03 7.56 9.97
C GLY A 40 -5.44 7.62 8.50
N GLY A 41 -6.41 8.47 8.17
CA GLY A 41 -6.85 8.70 6.78
C GLY A 41 -5.76 9.31 5.91
N VAL A 42 -5.12 10.39 6.38
CA VAL A 42 -4.02 11.07 5.67
C VAL A 42 -2.83 10.13 5.46
N ALA A 43 -2.44 9.36 6.48
CA ALA A 43 -1.35 8.39 6.38
C ALA A 43 -1.63 7.31 5.32
N ASN A 44 -2.88 6.87 5.18
CA ASN A 44 -3.27 5.92 4.14
C ASN A 44 -3.19 6.54 2.73
N LEU A 45 -3.57 7.81 2.55
CA LEU A 45 -3.40 8.54 1.30
C LEU A 45 -1.93 8.73 0.93
N ILE A 46 -1.09 9.15 1.90
CA ILE A 46 0.35 9.31 1.70
C ILE A 46 0.98 7.99 1.26
N LYS A 47 0.65 6.87 1.91
CA LYS A 47 1.13 5.54 1.48
C LYS A 47 0.77 5.22 0.03
N MET A 48 -0.42 5.60 -0.42
CA MET A 48 -0.84 5.37 -1.81
C MET A 48 -0.02 6.21 -2.81
N ILE A 49 0.18 7.49 -2.51
CA ILE A 49 1.00 8.39 -3.33
C ILE A 49 2.46 7.91 -3.36
N LEU A 50 2.99 7.55 -2.20
CA LEU A 50 4.37 7.08 -2.06
C LEU A 50 4.59 5.75 -2.78
N TYR A 51 3.61 4.83 -2.71
CA TYR A 51 3.65 3.60 -3.50
C TYR A 51 3.66 3.88 -5.01
N TYR A 52 2.82 4.80 -5.49
CA TYR A 52 2.80 5.19 -6.90
C TYR A 52 4.15 5.78 -7.35
N ILE A 53 4.70 6.69 -6.55
CA ILE A 53 6.02 7.29 -6.82
C ILE A 53 7.11 6.21 -6.81
N HIS A 54 7.09 5.32 -5.82
CA HIS A 54 8.03 4.21 -5.72
C HIS A 54 7.96 3.32 -6.97
N GLU A 55 6.76 2.93 -7.39
CA GLU A 55 6.57 2.13 -8.61
C GLU A 55 7.06 2.89 -9.86
N ARG A 56 6.83 4.21 -9.93
CA ARG A 56 7.27 5.04 -11.05
C ARG A 56 8.79 5.16 -11.11
N ILE A 57 9.45 5.36 -9.97
CA ILE A 57 10.91 5.39 -9.85
C ILE A 57 11.49 4.02 -10.19
N TRP A 58 10.92 2.94 -9.64
CA TRP A 58 11.35 1.58 -9.92
C TRP A 58 11.25 1.23 -11.40
N ASN A 59 10.13 1.60 -12.04
CA ASN A 59 9.93 1.42 -13.48
C ASN A 59 10.91 2.24 -14.36
N ARG A 60 11.43 3.35 -13.84
CA ARG A 60 12.45 4.17 -14.52
C ARG A 60 13.87 3.63 -14.32
N LEU A 61 14.16 3.03 -13.17
CA LEU A 61 15.49 2.49 -12.86
C LEU A 61 15.82 1.19 -13.61
N GLY A 62 14.86 0.59 -14.34
CA GLY A 62 15.11 -0.56 -15.21
C GLY A 62 15.57 -1.83 -14.49
N PHE A 63 15.55 -1.83 -13.16
CA PHE A 63 16.06 -2.90 -12.33
C PHE A 63 15.19 -4.15 -12.51
N GLY A 64 15.76 -5.20 -13.12
CA GLY A 64 15.08 -6.48 -13.35
C GLY A 64 14.36 -6.63 -14.70
N ARG A 65 14.48 -5.68 -15.64
CA ARG A 65 14.07 -5.95 -17.03
C ARG A 65 15.07 -6.92 -17.67
N ALA A 66 14.79 -8.22 -17.63
CA ALA A 66 15.39 -9.15 -18.56
C ALA A 66 15.04 -8.66 -19.98
N LYS A 67 16.07 -8.45 -20.82
CA LYS A 67 15.85 -8.13 -22.24
C LYS A 67 14.84 -9.12 -22.81
N PRO A 68 13.84 -8.69 -23.60
CA PRO A 68 13.05 -9.65 -24.35
C PRO A 68 14.05 -10.50 -25.14
N LEU A 69 14.03 -11.82 -24.92
CA LEU A 69 14.80 -12.74 -25.73
C LEU A 69 14.26 -12.58 -27.13
N GLU A 70 15.00 -11.84 -27.94
CA GLU A 70 14.75 -11.65 -29.35
C GLU A 70 14.88 -13.04 -29.97
N TYR A 71 13.76 -13.73 -30.14
CA TYR A 71 13.71 -14.97 -30.89
C TYR A 71 13.93 -14.57 -32.35
N GLN A 72 15.20 -14.51 -32.72
CA GLN A 72 15.65 -14.43 -34.10
C GLN A 72 15.37 -15.80 -34.73
N ILE A 73 14.22 -15.86 -35.42
CA ILE A 73 13.82 -16.71 -36.55
C ILE A 73 13.80 -18.23 -36.28
#